data_AF-A0A3D5FT30-F1
#
_entry.id   AF-A0A3D5FT30-F1
#
_cell.length_a   1.000
_cell.length_b   1.000
_cell.length_c   1.000
_cell.angle_alpha   90.00
_cell.angle_beta   90.00
_cell.angle_gamma   90.00
#
_symmetry.space_group_name_H-M   'P 1'
#
loop_
_entity.id
_entity.type
_entity.pdbx_description
1 polymer ?
#
loop_
_entity_poly.entity_id
_entity_poly.type
_entity_poly.pdbx_seq_one_letter_code
_entity_poly.pdbx_strand_id
1 'polypeptide(L)' 'GELHIGGICLARGYHNRPDLTASRFVSNPFGTDPAARLYKTGDLARYLPDGNIEYLGRLDHQVKIRGF' A
#
# COMPACT_ATOMS: atom_id res chain seq x y z
N GLY A 1 -7.48 -9.13 3.13
CA GLY A 1 -7.27 -8.56 1.78
C GLY A 1 -5.90 -7.92 1.70
N GLU A 2 -5.55 -7.34 0.55
CA GLU A 2 -4.32 -6.53 0.43
C GLU A 2 -4.49 -5.17 1.10
N LEU A 3 -3.58 -4.82 2.00
CA LEU A 3 -3.54 -3.51 2.62
C LEU A 3 -3.10 -2.44 1.60
N HIS A 4 -3.87 -1.36 1.52
CA HIS A 4 -3.55 -0.19 0.70
C HIS A 4 -3.50 1.05 1.58
N ILE A 5 -2.50 1.90 1.38
CA ILE A 5 -2.31 3.12 2.19
C ILE A 5 -2.61 4.34 1.32
N GLY A 6 -3.38 5.30 1.85
CA GLY A 6 -3.66 6.58 1.21
C GLY A 6 -3.27 7.77 2.09
N GLY A 7 -3.49 8.98 1.58
CA GLY A 7 -3.32 10.23 2.34
C GLY A 7 -1.99 10.95 2.07
N ILE A 8 -1.72 11.99 2.87
CA ILE A 8 -0.63 12.95 2.63
C ILE A 8 0.77 12.35 2.80
N CYS A 9 0.91 11.26 3.55
CA CYS A 9 2.21 10.63 3.86
C CYS A 9 2.72 9.71 2.74
N LEU A 10 2.05 9.67 1.59
CA LEU A 10 2.52 8.90 0.45
C LEU A 10 3.81 9.49 -0.13
N ALA A 11 4.74 8.61 -0.49
CA ALA A 11 5.90 9.01 -1.27
C ALA A 11 5.46 9.55 -2.64
N ARG A 12 6.32 10.39 -3.25
CA ARG A 12 6.10 10.87 -4.63
C ARG A 12 6.12 9.70 -5.62
N GLY A 13 7.01 8.75 -5.41
CA GLY A 13 7.22 7.56 -6.22
C GLY A 13 8.62 7.00 -6.04
N TYR A 14 8.98 6.02 -6.87
CA TYR A 14 10.33 5.49 -6.95
C TYR A 14 11.19 6.34 -7.90
N HIS A 15 12.36 6.79 -7.43
CA HIS A 15 13.25 7.64 -8.22
C HIS A 15 13.69 6.93 -9.52
N ASN A 16 13.53 7.61 -10.66
CA ASN A 16 13.83 7.10 -12.01
C ASN A 16 13.17 5.75 -12.36
N ARG A 17 12.03 5.43 -11.74
CA ARG A 17 11.28 4.20 -12.00
C ARG A 17 9.77 4.50 -12.16
N PRO A 18 9.36 5.18 -13.25
CA PRO A 18 7.97 5.59 -13.46
C PRO A 18 7.03 4.37 -13.58
N ASP A 19 7.42 3.32 -14.28
CA ASP A 19 6.58 2.12 -14.47
C ASP A 19 6.29 1.42 -13.14
N LEU A 20 7.33 1.28 -12.30
CA LEU A 20 7.18 0.71 -10.97
C LEU A 20 6.30 1.60 -10.09
N THR A 21 6.46 2.93 -10.19
CA THR A 21 5.63 3.90 -9.49
C THR A 21 4.16 3.75 -9.91
N ALA A 22 3.87 3.71 -11.20
CA ALA A 22 2.50 3.53 -11.69
C ALA A 22 1.88 2.18 -11.24
N SER A 23 2.68 1.11 -11.19
CA SER A 23 2.20 -0.19 -10.73
C SER A 23 1.89 -0.28 -9.23
N ARG A 24 2.56 0.55 -8.41
CA ARG A 24 2.44 0.53 -6.94
C ARG A 24 1.60 1.67 -6.37
N PHE A 25 1.51 2.81 -7.07
CA PHE A 25 0.72 3.98 -6.68
C PHE A 25 -0.45 4.12 -7.65
N VAL A 26 -1.59 3.52 -7.29
CA VAL A 26 -2.79 3.44 -8.13
C VAL A 26 -3.78 4.55 -7.77
N SER A 27 -4.71 4.88 -8.66
CA SER A 27 -5.78 5.85 -8.38
C SER A 27 -6.64 5.39 -7.20
N ASN A 28 -7.07 6.33 -6.35
CA ASN A 28 -7.96 6.04 -5.22
C ASN A 28 -9.44 6.12 -5.65
N PRO A 29 -10.17 5.00 -5.81
CA PRO A 29 -11.58 5.02 -6.21
C PRO A 29 -12.54 5.44 -5.09
N PHE A 30 -12.05 5.57 -3.85
CA PHE A 30 -12.86 5.88 -2.66
C PHE A 30 -12.79 7.37 -2.28
N GLY A 31 -11.92 8.15 -2.93
CA GLY A 31 -11.75 9.57 -2.66
C GLY A 31 -12.58 10.45 -3.59
N THR A 32 -12.85 11.69 -3.17
CA THR A 32 -13.46 12.73 -4.01
C THR A 32 -12.43 13.47 -4.86
N ASP A 33 -11.16 13.47 -4.44
CA ASP A 33 -10.07 14.07 -5.20
C ASP A 33 -9.59 13.10 -6.30
N PRO A 34 -9.74 13.45 -7.59
CA PRO A 34 -9.30 12.61 -8.70
C PRO A 34 -7.78 12.41 -8.76
N ALA A 35 -7.00 13.26 -8.09
CA ALA A 35 -5.55 13.12 -7.98
C ALA A 35 -5.12 12.23 -6.79
N ALA A 36 -6.05 11.81 -5.92
CA ALA A 36 -5.73 10.96 -4.79
C ALA A 36 -5.24 9.58 -5.25
N ARG A 37 -4.20 9.07 -4.58
CA ARG A 37 -3.57 7.78 -4.87
C ARG A 37 -3.62 6.85 -3.67
N LEU A 38 -3.51 5.55 -3.93
CA LEU A 38 -3.29 4.50 -2.95
C LEU A 38 -1.99 3.78 -3.27
N TYR A 39 -1.21 3.47 -2.23
CA TYR A 39 -0.02 2.64 -2.32
C TYR A 39 -0.36 1.18 -2.03
N LYS A 40 -0.03 0.30 -2.98
CA LYS A 40 -0.14 -1.15 -2.87
C LYS A 40 1.00 -1.70 -2.02
N THR A 41 0.75 -1.99 -0.76
CA THR A 41 1.81 -2.49 0.12
C THR A 41 2.18 -3.93 -0.20
N GLY A 42 1.23 -4.73 -0.70
CA GLY A 42 1.33 -6.18 -0.85
C GLY A 42 1.22 -6.96 0.46
N ASP A 43 0.89 -6.28 1.57
CA ASP A 43 0.67 -6.94 2.86
C ASP A 43 -0.75 -7.52 2.89
N LEU A 44 -0.89 -8.76 3.37
CA LEU A 44 -2.17 -9.33 3.72
C LEU A 44 -2.55 -8.90 5.13
N ALA A 45 -3.75 -8.35 5.26
CA ALA A 45 -4.29 -7.94 6.55
C ALA A 45 -5.81 -8.16 6.63
N ARG A 46 -6.34 -8.12 7.86
CA ARG A 46 -7.78 -8.09 8.12
C ARG A 46 -8.10 -7.14 9.27
N TYR A 47 -9.33 -6.62 9.26
CA TYR A 47 -9.87 -5.94 10.43
C TYR A 47 -10.30 -6.94 11.49
N LEU A 48 -10.02 -6.61 12.74
CA LEU A 48 -10.60 -7.24 13.92
C LEU A 48 -11.92 -6.54 14.29
N PRO A 49 -12.77 -7.16 15.12
CA PRO A 49 -14.07 -6.57 15.51
C PRO A 49 -13.96 -5.21 16.23
N ASP A 50 -12.81 -4.92 16.84
CA ASP A 50 -12.51 -3.65 17.52
C ASP A 50 -11.97 -2.57 16.56
N GLY A 51 -11.84 -2.86 15.26
CA GLY A 51 -11.33 -1.95 14.24
C GLY A 51 -9.81 -1.97 14.09
N ASN A 52 -9.07 -2.73 14.90
CA ASN A 52 -7.64 -2.91 14.72
C ASN A 52 -7.32 -3.71 13.45
N ILE A 53 -6.13 -3.52 12.90
CA ILE A 53 -5.64 -4.24 11.73
C ILE A 53 -4.67 -5.33 12.19
N GLU A 54 -5.00 -6.58 11.89
CA GLU A 54 -4.12 -7.72 12.08
C GLU A 54 -3.37 -8.02 10.78
N TYR A 55 -2.04 -8.09 10.87
CA TYR A 55 -1.17 -8.49 9.76
C TYR A 55 -1.11 -10.02 9.63
N LEU A 56 -1.23 -10.52 8.41
CA LEU A 56 -1.33 -11.96 8.10
C LEU A 56 -0.18 -12.48 7.22
N GLY A 57 0.60 -11.60 6.59
CA GLY A 57 1.72 -12.01 5.74
C GLY A 57 1.86 -11.16 4.48
N ARG A 58 2.54 -11.72 3.48
CA ARG A 58 2.85 -11.09 2.20
C ARG A 58 2.10 -11.77 1.06
N LEU A 59 1.73 -10.99 0.05
CA LEU A 59 1.28 -11.52 -1.25
C LEU A 59 2.43 -11.97 -2.14
N ASP A 60 3.64 -11.44 -1.89
CA ASP A 60 4.85 -11.73 -2.64
C ASP A 60 5.90 -12.42 -1.75
N HIS A 61 7.09 -12.62 -2.30
CA HIS A 61 8.21 -13.29 -1.63
C HIS A 61 9.10 -12.32 -0.85
N GLN A 62 8.65 -11.10 -0.56
CA GLN A 62 9.43 -10.17 0.25
C GLN A 62 9.60 -10.74 1.66
N VAL A 63 10.84 -10.82 2.13
CA VAL A 63 11.17 -11.21 3.50
C VAL A 63 11.82 -10.02 4.20
N LYS A 64 11.57 -9.92 5.52
CA LYS A 64 12.24 -8.93 6.37
C LYS A 64 13.36 -9.60 7.14
N ILE A 65 14.60 -9.24 6.83
CA ILE A 65 15.79 -9.72 7.53
C ILE A 65 16.28 -8.59 8.42
N ARG A 66 15.99 -8.68 9.72
CA ARG A 66 16.36 -7.66 10.71
C ARG A 66 15.85 -6.25 10.37
N GLY A 67 14.66 -6.17 9.76
CA GLY A 67 14.01 -4.91 9.39
C GLY A 67 14.29 -4.41 7.96
N PHE A 68 15.10 -5.15 7.19
CA PHE A 68 15.41 -4.85 5.78
C PHE A 68 14.68 -5.79 4.84
#